data_AF-A0A9X4LC47-F1
#
_entry.id   AF-A0A9X4LC47-F1
#
_cell.length_a   1.000
_cell.length_b   1.000
_cell.length_c   1.000
_cell.angle_alpha   90.00
_cell.angle_beta   90.00
_cell.angle_gamma   90.00
#
_symmetry.space_group_name_H-M   'P 1'
#
loop_
_entity.id
_entity.type
_entity.pdbx_description
1 polymer ?
#
loop_
_entity_poly.entity_id
_entity_poly.type
_entity_poly.pdbx_seq_one_letter_code
_entity_poly.pdbx_strand_id
1 'polypeptide(L)'
;MNGLKEIIESQTKFQSYMGHNFKNMTKKERAVYVKENMLWTIDELSEMLHELPYAKTWSSKYDRWSSQEHDDQIRLTKEEYIDSLHFLINIGIGLGMDDEEIITMYREKNKVNYERQENNY
;
A
#
# COMPACT_ATOMS: atom_id res chain seq x y z
N MET A 1 -7.66 14.72 13.91
CA MET A 1 -6.52 14.56 12.96
C MET A 1 -7.00 13.60 11.88
N ASN A 2 -7.01 14.04 10.62
CA ASN A 2 -7.81 13.46 9.54
C ASN A 2 -6.94 12.89 8.40
N GLY A 3 -5.75 12.38 8.73
CA GLY A 3 -4.72 12.09 7.72
C GLY A 3 -5.11 11.04 6.68
N LEU A 4 -5.86 10.00 7.06
CA LEU A 4 -6.32 8.99 6.10
C LEU A 4 -7.28 9.60 5.07
N LYS A 5 -8.21 10.44 5.52
CA LYS A 5 -9.13 11.16 4.63
C LYS A 5 -8.38 12.06 3.66
N GLU A 6 -7.39 12.81 4.14
CA GLU A 6 -6.54 13.65 3.28
C GLU A 6 -5.82 12.83 2.20
N ILE A 7 -5.28 11.65 2.57
CA ILE A 7 -4.64 10.73 1.61
C ILE A 7 -5.64 10.22 0.57
N ILE A 8 -6.82 9.74 1.00
CA ILE A 8 -7.85 9.20 0.10
C ILE A 8 -8.39 10.29 -0.83
N GLU A 9 -8.66 11.48 -0.31
CA GLU A 9 -9.14 12.62 -1.10
C GLU A 9 -8.11 13.06 -2.15
N SER A 10 -6.84 13.17 -1.72
CA SER A 10 -5.72 13.50 -2.62
C SER A 10 -5.57 12.46 -3.73
N GLN A 11 -5.58 11.18 -3.37
CA GLN A 11 -5.44 10.08 -4.34
C GLN A 11 -6.65 9.99 -5.27
N THR A 12 -7.87 10.16 -4.75
CA THR A 12 -9.10 10.17 -5.56
C THR A 12 -9.06 11.30 -6.59
N LYS A 13 -8.58 12.49 -6.20
CA LYS A 13 -8.38 13.62 -7.10
C LYS A 13 -7.38 13.29 -8.21
N PHE A 14 -6.25 12.69 -7.87
CA PHE A 14 -5.24 12.26 -8.84
C PHE A 14 -5.79 11.20 -9.82
N GLN A 15 -6.46 10.17 -9.32
CA GLN A 15 -7.08 9.14 -10.17
C GLN A 15 -8.19 9.70 -11.07
N SER A 16 -8.94 10.70 -10.59
CA SER A 16 -9.92 11.41 -11.41
C SER A 16 -9.25 12.21 -12.53
N TYR A 17 -8.11 12.84 -12.25
CA TYR A 17 -7.28 13.53 -13.24
C TYR A 17 -6.74 12.56 -14.31
N MET A 18 -6.43 11.32 -13.92
CA MET A 18 -6.03 10.24 -14.84
C MET A 18 -7.19 9.68 -15.67
N GLY A 19 -8.42 10.18 -15.49
CA GLY A 19 -9.60 9.83 -16.30
C GLY A 19 -10.55 8.83 -15.65
N HIS A 20 -10.32 8.42 -14.40
CA HIS A 20 -11.23 7.51 -13.70
C HIS A 20 -12.47 8.23 -13.16
N ASN A 21 -13.67 7.76 -13.51
CA ASN A 21 -14.92 8.28 -12.96
C ASN A 21 -15.60 7.24 -12.05
N PHE A 22 -15.16 7.17 -10.79
CA PHE A 22 -15.66 6.19 -9.82
C PHE A 22 -17.17 6.27 -9.57
N LYS A 23 -17.79 7.44 -9.76
CA LYS A 23 -19.26 7.60 -9.59
C LYS A 23 -20.05 6.87 -10.67
N ASN A 24 -19.50 6.76 -11.87
CA ASN A 24 -20.18 6.21 -13.04
C ASN A 24 -19.63 4.83 -13.47
N MET A 25 -18.63 4.29 -12.78
CA MET A 25 -18.12 2.94 -13.06
C MET A 25 -19.15 1.87 -12.71
N THR A 26 -19.34 0.93 -13.63
CA THR A 26 -20.04 -0.33 -13.39
C THR A 26 -19.29 -1.20 -12.39
N LYS A 27 -19.99 -2.20 -11.83
CA LYS A 27 -19.36 -3.22 -10.96
C LYS A 27 -18.20 -3.96 -11.65
N LYS A 28 -18.34 -4.22 -12.96
CA LYS A 28 -17.29 -4.89 -13.75
C LYS A 28 -16.06 -3.99 -13.90
N GLU A 29 -16.24 -2.71 -14.20
CA GLU A 29 -15.13 -1.75 -14.33
C GLU A 29 -14.41 -1.56 -13.00
N ARG A 30 -15.14 -1.45 -11.88
CA ARG A 30 -14.54 -1.42 -10.54
C ARG A 30 -13.73 -2.67 -10.23
N ALA A 31 -14.26 -3.86 -10.56
CA ALA A 31 -13.53 -5.11 -10.36
C ALA A 31 -12.25 -5.18 -11.21
N VAL A 32 -12.28 -4.69 -12.45
CA VAL A 32 -11.10 -4.60 -13.31
C VAL A 32 -10.08 -3.62 -12.72
N TYR A 33 -10.51 -2.43 -12.30
CA TYR A 33 -9.66 -1.42 -11.67
C TYR A 33 -8.99 -1.96 -10.39
N VAL A 34 -9.75 -2.61 -9.52
CA VAL A 34 -9.20 -3.24 -8.30
C VAL A 34 -8.16 -4.30 -8.67
N LYS A 35 -8.49 -5.20 -9.60
CA LYS A 35 -7.56 -6.24 -10.05
C LYS A 35 -6.27 -5.65 -10.63
N GLU A 36 -6.35 -4.59 -11.43
CA GLU A 36 -5.16 -3.91 -11.99
C GLU A 36 -4.30 -3.27 -10.89
N ASN A 37 -4.91 -2.56 -9.94
CA ASN A 37 -4.17 -1.97 -8.83
C ASN A 37 -3.57 -3.03 -7.89
N MET A 38 -4.18 -4.21 -7.77
CA MET A 38 -3.56 -5.35 -7.07
C MET A 38 -2.27 -5.81 -7.78
N LEU A 39 -2.28 -5.86 -9.12
CA LEU A 39 -1.09 -6.22 -9.89
C LEU A 39 0.02 -5.18 -9.72
N TRP A 40 -0.32 -3.89 -9.80
CA TRP A 40 0.64 -2.81 -9.56
C TRP A 40 1.19 -2.83 -8.14
N THR A 41 0.34 -3.06 -7.13
CA THR A 41 0.81 -3.22 -5.74
C THR A 41 1.83 -4.35 -5.61
N ILE A 42 1.63 -5.48 -6.30
CA ILE A 42 2.57 -6.61 -6.29
C ILE A 42 3.90 -6.23 -6.98
N ASP A 43 3.82 -5.47 -8.06
CA ASP A 43 4.99 -5.00 -8.80
C ASP A 43 5.83 -4.05 -7.93
N GLU A 44 5.22 -3.03 -7.32
CA GLU A 44 5.92 -2.10 -6.42
C GLU A 44 6.51 -2.80 -5.19
N LEU A 45 5.83 -3.82 -4.65
CA LEU A 45 6.41 -4.64 -3.57
C LEU A 45 7.61 -5.47 -4.04
N SER A 46 7.66 -5.83 -5.33
CA SER A 46 8.79 -6.53 -5.94
C SER A 46 9.96 -5.55 -6.19
N GLU A 47 9.67 -4.31 -6.59
CA GLU A 47 10.67 -3.22 -6.66
C GLU A 47 11.23 -2.90 -5.27
N MET A 48 10.37 -2.76 -4.26
CA MET A 48 10.76 -2.61 -2.86
C MET A 48 11.69 -3.73 -2.39
N LEU A 49 11.45 -4.98 -2.81
CA LEU A 49 12.32 -6.11 -2.47
C LEU A 49 13.72 -5.98 -3.11
N HIS A 50 13.82 -5.39 -4.31
CA HIS A 50 15.10 -5.12 -4.95
C HIS A 50 15.89 -4.03 -4.24
N GLU A 51 15.21 -2.99 -3.79
CA GLU A 51 15.81 -1.88 -3.06
C GLU A 51 16.13 -2.24 -1.59
N LEU A 52 15.48 -3.25 -1.00
CA LEU A 52 15.70 -3.64 0.39
C LEU A 52 17.14 -4.15 0.64
N PRO A 53 17.93 -3.48 1.53
CA PRO A 53 19.23 -3.99 1.95
C PRO A 53 19.11 -5.39 2.55
N TYR A 54 20.12 -6.22 2.32
CA TYR A 54 20.20 -7.61 2.80
C TYR A 54 19.11 -8.57 2.27
N ALA A 55 18.22 -8.15 1.36
CA ALA A 55 17.24 -9.06 0.74
C ALA A 55 17.88 -10.29 0.09
N LYS A 56 19.06 -10.09 -0.52
CA LYS A 56 19.94 -11.18 -0.96
C LYS A 56 20.91 -11.53 0.17
N THR A 57 20.46 -12.34 1.11
CA THR A 57 21.21 -12.72 2.32
C THR A 57 22.54 -13.40 2.06
N TRP A 58 22.72 -13.98 0.87
CA TRP A 58 23.98 -14.61 0.42
C TRP A 58 24.97 -13.63 -0.23
N SER A 59 24.61 -12.35 -0.40
CA SER A 59 25.46 -11.37 -1.07
C SER A 59 26.33 -10.62 -0.08
N SER A 60 27.66 -10.74 -0.20
CA SER A 60 28.62 -9.94 0.57
C SER A 60 28.75 -8.49 0.06
N LYS A 61 27.84 -8.01 -0.81
CA LYS A 61 27.90 -6.64 -1.32
C LYS A 61 27.65 -5.63 -0.19
N TYR A 62 26.72 -5.94 0.72
CA TYR A 62 26.27 -5.07 1.80
C TYR A 62 27.33 -4.89 2.89
N ASP A 63 28.21 -5.88 3.08
CA ASP A 63 29.33 -5.83 4.03
C ASP A 63 30.36 -4.74 3.66
N ARG A 64 30.37 -4.32 2.39
CA ARG A 64 31.30 -3.32 1.84
C ARG A 64 30.70 -1.92 1.76
N TRP A 65 29.41 -1.77 2.06
CA TRP A 65 28.74 -0.49 2.02
C TRP A 65 29.11 0.35 3.24
N SER A 66 29.30 1.64 2.98
CA SER A 66 29.33 2.68 4.00
C SER A 66 27.95 2.87 4.65
N SER A 67 27.91 3.55 5.79
CA SER A 67 26.65 3.89 6.45
C SER A 67 25.75 4.76 5.55
N GLN A 68 26.34 5.68 4.78
CA GLN A 68 25.59 6.52 3.83
C GLN A 68 24.93 5.68 2.73
N GLU A 69 25.63 4.69 2.17
CA GLU A 69 25.06 3.80 1.15
C GLU A 69 23.90 2.97 1.71
N HIS A 70 23.99 2.51 2.97
CA HIS A 70 22.87 1.85 3.65
C HIS A 70 21.67 2.79 3.82
N ASP A 71 21.90 4.01 4.27
CA ASP A 71 20.84 5.00 4.49
C ASP A 71 20.16 5.40 3.17
N ASP A 72 20.95 5.61 2.11
CA ASP A 72 20.45 5.91 0.77
C ASP A 72 19.59 4.77 0.23
N GLN A 73 20.04 3.52 0.39
CA GLN A 73 19.31 2.35 -0.06
C GLN A 73 18.01 2.12 0.75
N ILE A 74 18.04 2.37 2.06
CA ILE A 74 16.83 2.36 2.91
C ILE A 74 15.86 3.46 2.50
N ARG A 75 16.34 4.64 2.09
CA ARG A 75 15.47 5.71 1.57
C ARG A 75 14.74 5.23 0.31
N LEU A 76 15.44 4.62 -0.64
CA LEU A 76 14.81 4.03 -1.84
C LEU A 76 13.76 2.99 -1.45
N THR A 77 14.07 2.08 -0.52
CA THR A 77 13.09 1.09 -0.02
C THR A 77 11.82 1.75 0.54
N LYS A 78 11.94 2.90 1.22
CA LYS A 78 10.79 3.64 1.76
C LYS A 78 9.99 4.33 0.66
N GLU A 79 10.63 4.77 -0.42
CA GLU A 79 9.95 5.35 -1.58
C GLU A 79 9.06 4.29 -2.24
N GLU A 80 9.60 3.09 -2.50
CA GLU A 80 8.82 1.96 -3.05
C GLU A 80 7.66 1.52 -2.14
N TYR A 81 7.85 1.59 -0.81
CA TYR A 81 6.75 1.35 0.13
C TYR A 81 5.61 2.38 -0.07
N ILE A 82 5.93 3.64 -0.29
CA ILE A 82 4.93 4.69 -0.55
C ILE A 82 4.25 4.49 -1.91
N ASP A 83 4.98 4.05 -2.93
CA ASP A 83 4.40 3.71 -4.23
C ASP A 83 3.42 2.54 -4.12
N SER A 84 3.79 1.49 -3.38
CA SER A 84 2.86 0.38 -3.06
C SER A 84 1.62 0.87 -2.28
N LEU A 85 1.79 1.85 -1.39
CA LEU A 85 0.68 2.44 -0.63
C LEU A 85 -0.28 3.21 -1.54
N HIS A 86 0.21 3.93 -2.57
CA HIS A 86 -0.65 4.60 -3.55
C HIS A 86 -1.60 3.60 -4.24
N PHE A 87 -1.09 2.45 -4.65
CA PHE A 87 -1.91 1.41 -5.27
C PHE A 87 -2.84 0.71 -4.28
N LEU A 88 -2.41 0.52 -3.03
CA LEU A 88 -3.28 -0.02 -1.98
C LEU A 88 -4.46 0.91 -1.66
N ILE A 89 -4.23 2.22 -1.65
CA ILE A 89 -5.31 3.22 -1.50
C ILE A 89 -6.23 3.21 -2.71
N ASN A 90 -5.70 3.09 -3.93
CA ASN A 90 -6.52 2.93 -5.14
C ASN A 90 -7.43 1.70 -5.05
N ILE A 91 -6.95 0.58 -4.50
CA ILE A 91 -7.80 -0.60 -4.27
C ILE A 91 -9.00 -0.24 -3.39
N GLY A 92 -8.80 0.47 -2.28
CA GLY A 92 -9.88 0.95 -1.41
C GLY A 92 -10.88 1.85 -2.13
N ILE A 93 -10.38 2.81 -2.93
CA ILE A 93 -11.22 3.69 -3.78
C ILE A 93 -12.05 2.88 -4.78
N GLY A 94 -11.42 1.88 -5.42
CA GLY A 94 -12.07 0.96 -6.37
C GLY A 94 -13.17 0.13 -5.73
N LEU A 95 -12.96 -0.31 -4.48
CA LEU A 95 -13.96 -0.99 -3.65
C LEU A 95 -15.08 -0.04 -3.20
N GLY A 96 -14.87 1.28 -3.27
CA GLY A 96 -15.86 2.29 -2.91
C GLY A 96 -15.84 2.64 -1.43
N MET A 97 -14.74 2.33 -0.74
CA MET A 97 -14.59 2.61 0.68
C MET A 97 -14.20 4.07 0.92
N ASP A 98 -14.74 4.66 1.99
CA ASP A 98 -14.26 5.92 2.53
C ASP A 98 -13.36 5.71 3.76
N ASP A 99 -12.84 6.80 4.32
CA ASP A 99 -11.96 6.75 5.49
C ASP A 99 -12.65 6.20 6.75
N GLU A 100 -13.94 6.52 6.95
CA GLU A 100 -14.71 6.05 8.10
C GLU A 100 -14.94 4.54 8.04
N GLU A 101 -15.32 4.02 6.86
CA GLU A 101 -15.51 2.58 6.62
C GLU A 101 -14.19 1.83 6.82
N ILE A 102 -13.07 2.30 6.25
CA ILE A 102 -11.75 1.68 6.41
C ILE A 102 -11.35 1.63 7.89
N ILE A 103 -11.47 2.75 8.62
CA ILE A 103 -11.10 2.82 10.04
C ILE A 103 -11.97 1.88 10.88
N THR A 104 -13.27 1.83 10.60
CA THR A 104 -14.22 0.98 11.32
C THR A 104 -13.88 -0.49 11.11
N MET A 105 -13.77 -0.93 9.86
CA MET A 105 -13.45 -2.32 9.53
C MET A 105 -12.06 -2.73 10.05
N TYR A 106 -11.07 -1.84 10.00
CA TYR A 106 -9.75 -2.09 10.58
C TYR A 106 -9.83 -2.34 12.10
N ARG A 107 -10.57 -1.49 12.84
CA ARG A 107 -10.74 -1.64 14.29
C ARG A 107 -11.46 -2.93 14.66
N GLU A 108 -12.53 -3.27 13.94
CA GLU A 108 -13.25 -4.53 14.13
C GLU A 108 -12.35 -5.73 13.89
N LYS A 109 -11.59 -5.73 12.79
CA LYS A 109 -10.63 -6.79 12.48
C LYS A 109 -9.55 -6.90 13.55
N ASN A 110 -9.03 -5.78 14.02
CA ASN A 110 -7.98 -5.75 15.04
C ASN A 110 -8.48 -6.30 16.38
N LYS A 111 -9.71 -5.93 16.79
CA LYS A 111 -10.36 -6.49 17.98
C LYS A 111 -10.46 -8.02 17.91
N VAL A 112 -10.95 -8.56 16.79
CA VAL A 112 -11.01 -10.02 16.58
C VAL A 112 -9.62 -10.67 16.64
N ASN A 113 -8.57 -9.99 16.14
CA ASN A 113 -7.21 -10.53 16.22
C ASN A 113 -6.69 -10.57 17.67
N TYR A 114 -6.97 -9.56 18.49
CA TYR A 114 -6.64 -9.57 19.93
C TYR A 114 -7.41 -10.67 20.67
N GLU A 115 -8.71 -10.79 20.45
CA GLU A 115 -9.53 -11.85 21.05
C GLU A 115 -9.00 -13.26 20.70
N ARG A 116 -8.44 -13.45 19.49
CA ARG A 116 -7.79 -14.71 19.10
C ARG A 116 -6.49 -14.99 19.84
N GLN A 117 -5.72 -13.96 20.17
CA GLN A 117 -4.48 -14.11 20.95
C GLN A 117 -4.78 -14.31 22.45
N GLU A 118 -5.87 -13.75 22.97
CA GLU A 118 -6.28 -13.90 24.38
C GLU A 118 -6.95 -15.25 24.68
N ASN A 119 -7.62 -15.85 23.69
CA ASN A 119 -8.34 -17.12 23.84
C ASN A 119 -7.52 -18.36 23.42
N ASN A 120 -6.19 -18.22 23.36
CA ASN A 120 -5.18 -19.22 23.03
C ASN A 120 -5.35 -19.99 21.69
N TYR A 121 -4.47 -19.86 20.71
CA TYR A 121 -3.00 -19.96 20.81
C TYR A 121 -2.33 -19.65 22.14
#